data_AF-A0A0T1WHS3-F1
#
_entry.id   AF-A0A0T1WHS3-F1
#
_cell.length_a   1.000
_cell.length_b   1.000
_cell.length_c   1.000
_cell.angle_alpha   90.00
_cell.angle_beta   90.00
_cell.angle_gamma   90.00
#
_symmetry.space_group_name_H-M   'P 1'
#
loop_
_entity.id
_entity.type
_entity.pdbx_description
1 polymer ?
#
loop_
_entity_poly.entity_id
_entity_poly.type
_entity_poly.pdbx_seq_one_letter_code
_entity_poly.pdbx_strand_id
1 'polypeptide(L)'
;MVSDLGGEVAEATFGYKSCNDQGEAPFRGHGYLLLWMPGADRTREVSPDSVIERLRQHGWQASSDFKSHGTSFTRDGVDVNVWVIPPPKPDDPPVAHLSVDVLGECRDTFDHRTDHTNRLSQDIRGDVTSG
;
A
#
# COMPACT_ATOMS: atom_id res chain seq x y z
N MET A 1 -5.67 5.64 -6.50
CA MET A 1 -4.59 5.59 -5.49
C MET A 1 -3.26 6.01 -6.10
N VAL A 2 -2.67 5.20 -7.00
CA VAL A 2 -1.41 5.57 -7.69
C VAL A 2 -1.54 6.94 -8.38
N SER A 3 -2.62 7.13 -9.13
CA SER A 3 -2.98 8.39 -9.78
C SER A 3 -3.22 9.55 -8.79
N ASP A 4 -3.90 9.29 -7.67
CA ASP A 4 -4.14 10.29 -6.61
C ASP A 4 -2.81 10.78 -5.96
N LEU A 5 -1.85 9.88 -5.82
CA LEU A 5 -0.51 10.20 -5.32
C LEU A 5 0.40 10.81 -6.41
N GLY A 6 0.06 10.61 -7.69
CA GLY A 6 0.90 10.93 -8.83
C GLY A 6 2.22 10.15 -8.84
N GLY A 7 2.28 9.02 -8.13
CA GLY A 7 3.50 8.25 -7.89
C GLY A 7 3.87 7.35 -9.08
N GLU A 8 5.15 7.23 -9.35
CA GLU A 8 5.67 6.20 -10.26
C GLU A 8 5.73 4.86 -9.52
N VAL A 9 5.18 3.81 -10.13
CA VAL A 9 5.15 2.47 -9.54
C VAL A 9 6.53 1.81 -9.69
N ALA A 10 7.19 1.56 -8.57
CA ALA A 10 8.42 0.79 -8.47
C ALA A 10 8.12 -0.72 -8.46
N GLU A 11 7.11 -1.12 -7.69
CA GLU A 11 6.64 -2.50 -7.55
C GLU A 11 5.12 -2.49 -7.34
N ALA A 12 4.42 -3.50 -7.87
CA ALA A 12 3.03 -3.74 -7.53
C ALA A 12 2.75 -5.24 -7.58
N THR A 13 2.26 -5.79 -6.48
CA THR A 13 1.90 -7.20 -6.37
C THR A 13 0.50 -7.38 -5.81
N PHE A 14 -0.12 -8.50 -6.14
CA PHE A 14 -1.42 -8.91 -5.62
C PHE A 14 -1.34 -10.32 -5.06
N GLY A 15 -1.94 -10.54 -3.89
CA GLY A 15 -2.06 -11.86 -3.28
C GLY A 15 -3.26 -11.94 -2.33
N TYR A 16 -3.32 -13.02 -1.56
CA TYR A 16 -4.36 -13.24 -0.57
C TYR A 16 -3.78 -13.20 0.84
N LYS A 17 -4.43 -12.44 1.72
CA LYS A 17 -4.04 -12.28 3.12
C LYS A 17 -5.17 -12.73 4.05
N SER A 18 -4.84 -13.50 5.08
CA SER A 18 -5.79 -13.85 6.15
C SER A 18 -6.29 -12.60 6.86
N CYS A 19 -7.57 -12.58 7.22
CA CYS A 19 -8.16 -11.51 8.02
C CYS A 19 -7.98 -11.69 9.53
N ASN A 20 -7.40 -12.80 9.98
CA ASN A 20 -7.15 -13.10 11.39
C ASN A 20 -5.70 -13.54 11.62
N ASP A 21 -5.30 -13.51 12.90
CA ASP A 21 -3.94 -13.86 13.33
C ASP A 21 -3.64 -15.36 13.25
N GLN A 22 -4.67 -16.20 13.08
CA GLN A 22 -4.50 -17.65 12.91
C GLN A 22 -4.09 -18.03 11.48
N GLY A 23 -4.15 -17.08 10.53
CA GLY A 23 -3.83 -17.34 9.13
C GLY A 23 -4.91 -18.14 8.40
N GLU A 24 -6.15 -18.14 8.91
CA GLU A 24 -7.26 -18.95 8.39
C GLU A 24 -8.31 -18.08 7.68
N ALA A 25 -9.24 -18.72 6.99
CA ALA A 25 -10.38 -18.02 6.40
C ALA A 25 -11.16 -17.21 7.48
N PRO A 26 -11.77 -16.05 7.13
CA PRO A 26 -11.82 -15.49 5.79
C PRO A 26 -10.51 -14.81 5.35
N PHE A 27 -10.22 -14.88 4.06
CA PHE A 27 -9.16 -14.15 3.39
C PHE A 27 -9.70 -12.87 2.75
N ARG A 28 -8.78 -11.98 2.38
CA ARG A 28 -9.01 -10.81 1.54
C ARG A 28 -7.97 -10.74 0.43
N GLY A 29 -8.33 -10.13 -0.69
CA GLY A 29 -7.35 -9.66 -1.66
C GLY A 29 -6.47 -8.58 -1.03
N HIS A 30 -5.18 -8.64 -1.31
CA HIS A 30 -4.17 -7.71 -0.79
C HIS A 30 -3.28 -7.25 -1.93
N GLY A 31 -3.39 -5.98 -2.28
CA GLY A 31 -2.46 -5.31 -3.17
C GLY A 31 -1.32 -4.69 -2.36
N TYR A 32 -0.09 -4.85 -2.81
CA TYR A 32 1.08 -4.20 -2.23
C TYR A 32 1.77 -3.37 -3.30
N LEU A 33 1.98 -2.08 -3.03
CA LEU A 33 2.60 -1.15 -3.98
C LEU A 33 3.82 -0.50 -3.35
N LEU A 34 4.88 -0.35 -4.13
CA LEU A 34 5.99 0.57 -3.84
C LEU A 34 5.94 1.72 -4.82
N LEU A 35 5.93 2.96 -4.31
CA LEU A 35 5.75 4.17 -5.13
C LEU A 35 6.88 5.18 -4.92
N TRP A 36 7.35 5.76 -6.02
CA TRP A 36 8.18 6.95 -6.03
C TRP A 36 7.31 8.19 -6.18
N MET A 37 7.28 9.04 -5.15
CA MET A 37 6.59 10.34 -5.23
C MET A 37 7.16 11.24 -6.35
N PRO A 38 6.29 11.93 -7.11
CA PRO A 38 6.70 12.72 -8.27
C PRO A 38 7.55 13.92 -7.86
N GLY A 39 8.68 14.12 -8.53
CA GLY A 39 9.58 15.26 -8.33
C GLY A 39 10.36 15.26 -7.00
N ALA A 40 10.21 14.21 -6.17
CA ALA A 40 10.95 14.07 -4.92
C ALA A 40 12.33 13.44 -5.15
N ASP A 41 13.31 13.82 -4.32
CA ASP A 41 14.65 13.26 -4.30
C ASP A 41 14.62 11.81 -3.80
N ARG A 42 14.95 10.86 -4.69
CA ARG A 42 14.94 9.41 -4.41
C ARG A 42 15.98 8.96 -3.38
N THR A 43 16.86 9.85 -2.92
CA THR A 43 17.86 9.54 -1.87
C THR A 43 17.36 9.82 -0.46
N ARG A 44 16.15 10.39 -0.30
CA ARG A 44 15.60 10.83 0.98
C ARG A 44 14.18 10.30 1.16
N GLU A 45 13.73 10.27 2.41
CA GLU A 45 12.30 10.12 2.70
C GLU A 45 11.52 11.36 2.26
N VAL A 46 10.24 11.15 1.96
CA VAL A 46 9.28 12.24 1.79
C VAL A 46 8.63 12.58 3.13
N SER A 47 8.08 13.78 3.26
CA SER A 47 7.33 14.16 4.46
C SER A 47 6.02 13.36 4.57
N PRO A 48 5.71 12.73 5.72
CA PRO A 48 4.39 12.12 5.95
C PRO A 48 3.22 13.10 5.79
N ASP A 49 3.41 14.37 6.23
CA ASP A 49 2.36 15.39 6.14
C ASP A 49 1.98 15.68 4.66
N SER A 50 2.97 15.75 3.76
CA SER A 50 2.69 16.02 2.33
C SER A 50 1.95 14.87 1.65
N VAL A 51 2.19 13.64 2.08
CA VAL A 51 1.48 12.44 1.59
C VAL A 51 0.04 12.44 2.08
N ILE A 52 -0.18 12.69 3.38
CA ILE A 52 -1.50 12.79 3.99
C ILE A 52 -2.33 13.89 3.33
N GLU A 53 -1.77 15.08 3.16
CA GLU A 53 -2.45 16.22 2.52
C GLU A 53 -2.85 15.91 1.08
N ARG A 54 -1.96 15.30 0.30
CA ARG A 54 -2.27 14.90 -1.07
C ARG A 54 -3.43 13.91 -1.11
N LEU A 55 -3.41 12.87 -0.28
CA LEU A 55 -4.52 11.90 -0.22
C LEU A 55 -5.83 12.56 0.19
N ARG A 56 -5.82 13.47 1.17
CA ARG A 56 -7.00 14.25 1.58
C ARG A 56 -7.56 15.11 0.45
N GLN A 57 -6.72 15.77 -0.35
CA GLN A 57 -7.14 16.55 -1.52
C GLN A 57 -7.87 15.68 -2.56
N HIS A 58 -7.57 14.39 -2.61
CA HIS A 58 -8.23 13.40 -3.47
C HIS A 58 -9.36 12.63 -2.77
N GLY A 59 -9.87 13.13 -1.63
CA GLY A 59 -11.06 12.60 -0.96
C GLY A 59 -10.80 11.39 -0.05
N TRP A 60 -9.55 11.02 0.20
CA TRP A 60 -9.22 9.99 1.17
C TRP A 60 -9.35 10.52 2.61
N GLN A 61 -9.97 9.73 3.47
CA GLN A 61 -10.15 10.06 4.88
C GLN A 61 -9.16 9.25 5.70
N ALA A 62 -8.29 9.92 6.46
CA ALA A 62 -7.38 9.24 7.37
C ALA A 62 -8.17 8.67 8.56
N SER A 63 -7.88 7.43 8.96
CA SER A 63 -8.52 6.77 10.11
C SER A 63 -8.15 7.41 11.46
N SER A 64 -7.08 8.20 11.47
CA SER A 64 -6.56 8.92 12.62
C SER A 64 -5.78 10.15 12.18
N ASP A 65 -5.79 11.21 12.99
CA ASP A 65 -4.89 12.36 12.85
C ASP A 65 -3.49 12.10 13.45
N PHE A 66 -3.23 10.87 13.93
CA PHE A 66 -1.94 10.50 14.49
C PHE A 66 -0.86 10.45 13.41
N LYS A 67 0.14 11.32 13.57
CA LYS A 67 1.31 11.38 12.69
C LYS A 67 2.23 10.21 13.01
N SER A 68 2.27 9.22 12.14
CA SER A 68 3.23 8.12 12.21
C SER A 68 3.80 7.85 10.83
N HIS A 69 4.78 6.95 10.73
CA HIS A 69 5.26 6.47 9.43
C HIS A 69 4.19 5.69 8.65
N GLY A 70 3.11 5.26 9.30
CA GLY A 70 1.95 4.64 8.68
C GLY A 70 0.65 5.39 8.97
N THR A 71 -0.21 5.53 7.96
CA THR A 71 -1.57 6.06 8.13
C THR A 71 -2.54 5.22 7.31
N SER A 72 -3.63 4.78 7.94
CA SER A 72 -4.71 4.13 7.20
C SER A 72 -5.64 5.17 6.62
N PHE A 73 -6.11 4.94 5.40
CA PHE A 73 -7.09 5.79 4.75
C PHE A 73 -8.24 4.94 4.21
N THR A 74 -9.42 5.55 4.14
CA THR A 74 -10.58 4.96 3.50
C THR A 74 -11.17 5.91 2.46
N ARG A 75 -11.63 5.35 1.34
CA ARG A 75 -12.41 6.05 0.31
C ARG A 75 -13.28 5.04 -0.43
N ASP A 76 -14.58 5.33 -0.56
CA ASP A 76 -15.54 4.52 -1.31
C ASP A 76 -15.53 3.01 -0.93
N GLY A 77 -15.36 2.70 0.37
CA GLY A 77 -15.32 1.33 0.88
C GLY A 77 -13.98 0.60 0.64
N VAL A 78 -12.96 1.29 0.12
CA VAL A 78 -11.60 0.78 -0.03
C VAL A 78 -10.74 1.29 1.11
N ASP A 79 -10.15 0.36 1.85
CA ASP A 79 -9.17 0.67 2.90
C ASP A 79 -7.75 0.49 2.38
N VAL A 80 -6.90 1.45 2.70
CA VAL A 80 -5.47 1.39 2.43
C VAL A 80 -4.65 1.69 3.67
N ASN A 81 -3.46 1.11 3.78
CA ASN A 81 -2.43 1.60 4.69
C ASN A 81 -1.28 2.16 3.87
N VAL A 82 -0.92 3.42 4.11
CA VAL A 82 0.19 4.08 3.43
C VAL A 82 1.31 4.28 4.44
N TRP A 83 2.48 3.79 4.08
CA TRP A 83 3.70 3.88 4.86
C TRP A 83 4.74 4.73 4.14
N VAL A 84 5.25 5.77 4.79
CA VAL A 84 6.44 6.47 4.33
C VAL A 84 7.66 5.64 4.70
N ILE A 85 8.45 5.27 3.70
CA ILE A 85 9.64 4.43 3.88
C ILE A 85 10.80 5.34 4.33
N PRO A 86 11.29 5.20 5.57
CA PRO A 86 12.50 5.89 5.98
C PRO A 86 13.72 5.30 5.26
N PRO A 87 14.80 6.07 5.03
CA PRO A 87 16.03 5.51 4.49
C PRO A 87 16.58 4.44 5.44
N PRO A 88 17.01 3.27 4.93
CA PRO A 88 17.48 2.16 5.78
C PRO A 88 18.74 2.54 6.59
N LYS A 89 19.55 3.47 6.07
CA LYS A 89 20.65 4.17 6.76
C LYS A 89 20.77 5.58 6.19
N PRO A 90 21.41 6.55 6.88
CA PRO A 90 21.58 7.91 6.37
C PRO A 90 22.21 8.00 4.97
N ASP A 91 23.03 7.01 4.60
CA ASP A 91 23.78 6.96 3.35
C ASP A 91 23.22 5.96 2.31
N ASP A 92 22.19 5.17 2.68
CA ASP A 92 21.57 4.20 1.78
C ASP A 92 20.22 4.76 1.29
N PRO A 93 20.03 4.92 -0.03
CA PRO A 93 18.76 5.42 -0.55
C PRO A 93 17.63 4.42 -0.26
N PRO A 94 16.39 4.91 -0.03
CA PRO A 94 15.24 4.04 0.12
C PRO A 94 14.96 3.25 -1.17
N VAL A 95 14.21 2.15 -1.07
CA VAL A 95 13.80 1.36 -2.26
C VAL A 95 12.57 1.95 -2.97
N ALA A 96 11.84 2.83 -2.29
CA ALA A 96 10.72 3.64 -2.77
C ALA A 96 10.41 4.74 -1.73
N HIS A 97 9.60 5.73 -2.07
CA HIS A 97 9.16 6.73 -1.07
C HIS A 97 8.03 6.19 -0.19
N LEU A 98 7.12 5.41 -0.78
CA LEU A 98 5.94 4.87 -0.10
C LEU A 98 5.82 3.37 -0.29
N SER A 99 5.31 2.70 0.74
CA SER A 99 4.68 1.39 0.65
C SER A 99 3.18 1.55 0.88
N VAL A 100 2.34 0.92 0.05
CA VAL A 100 0.89 0.99 0.15
C VAL A 100 0.30 -0.41 0.18
N ASP A 101 -0.37 -0.76 1.27
CA ASP A 101 -1.24 -1.92 1.34
C ASP A 101 -2.65 -1.52 0.93
N VAL A 102 -3.18 -2.11 -0.14
CA VAL A 102 -4.58 -2.01 -0.54
C VAL A 102 -5.30 -3.26 -0.03
N LEU A 103 -6.27 -3.06 0.87
CA LEU A 103 -6.94 -4.16 1.55
C LEU A 103 -8.37 -4.32 1.02
N GLY A 104 -8.64 -5.48 0.43
CA GLY A 104 -10.00 -5.87 0.06
C GLY A 104 -10.86 -6.26 1.27
N GLU A 105 -12.12 -6.59 0.99
CA GLU A 105 -13.07 -7.06 2.00
C GLU A 105 -12.74 -8.49 2.48
N CYS A 106 -12.99 -8.76 3.76
CA CYS A 106 -12.86 -10.09 4.38
C CYS A 106 -14.07 -10.98 4.08
N ARG A 107 -14.20 -11.44 2.83
CA ARG A 107 -15.36 -12.22 2.39
C ARG A 107 -15.00 -13.50 1.68
N ASP A 108 -13.70 -13.72 1.40
CA ASP A 108 -13.25 -14.94 0.78
C ASP A 108 -13.19 -16.06 1.82
N THR A 109 -14.10 -17.03 1.73
CA THR A 109 -14.15 -18.17 2.65
C THR A 109 -13.31 -19.35 2.19
N PHE A 110 -12.64 -19.26 1.03
CA PHE A 110 -11.75 -20.30 0.55
C PHE A 110 -10.44 -20.31 1.35
N ASP A 111 -9.98 -21.50 1.76
CA ASP A 111 -8.73 -21.63 2.51
C ASP A 111 -7.53 -21.72 1.55
N HIS A 112 -6.96 -20.57 1.21
CA HIS A 112 -5.80 -20.44 0.33
C HIS A 112 -4.52 -21.13 0.85
N ARG A 113 -4.52 -21.72 2.07
CA ARG A 113 -3.44 -22.59 2.53
C ARG A 113 -3.43 -23.93 1.78
N THR A 114 -4.60 -24.40 1.34
CA THR A 114 -4.77 -25.72 0.71
C THR A 114 -4.21 -25.78 -0.71
N ASP A 115 -4.21 -24.65 -1.42
CA ASP A 115 -3.61 -24.50 -2.75
C ASP A 115 -2.34 -23.64 -2.74
N HIS A 116 -1.91 -23.20 -1.54
CA HIS A 116 -0.73 -22.39 -1.26
C HIS A 116 -0.72 -20.98 -1.86
N THR A 117 -1.84 -20.52 -2.41
CA THR A 117 -1.95 -19.17 -2.96
C THR A 117 -1.87 -18.08 -1.88
N ASN A 118 -2.00 -18.44 -0.59
CA ASN A 118 -1.80 -17.54 0.55
C ASN A 118 -0.33 -17.09 0.75
N ARG A 119 0.63 -17.68 0.03
CA ARG A 119 2.06 -17.32 0.08
C ARG A 119 2.57 -16.83 -1.26
N LEU A 120 1.71 -16.78 -2.27
CA LEU A 120 2.06 -16.34 -3.61
C LEU A 120 1.61 -14.90 -3.79
N SER A 121 2.35 -14.18 -4.63
CA SER A 121 1.93 -12.89 -5.13
C SER A 121 2.17 -12.84 -6.64
N GLN A 122 1.24 -12.20 -7.34
CA GLN A 122 1.32 -11.95 -8.76
C GLN A 122 1.81 -10.52 -8.98
N ASP A 123 2.75 -10.32 -9.90
CA ASP A 123 3.11 -8.98 -10.38
C ASP A 123 1.94 -8.40 -11.17
N ILE A 124 1.45 -7.24 -10.73
CA ILE A 124 0.34 -6.49 -11.33
C ILE A 124 0.77 -5.08 -11.75
N ARG A 125 2.08 -4.81 -11.88
CA ARG A 125 2.60 -3.49 -12.22
C ARG A 125 2.02 -2.94 -13.51
N GLY A 126 1.90 -3.78 -14.54
CA GLY A 126 1.33 -3.39 -15.83
C GLY A 126 -0.14 -2.96 -15.73
N ASP A 127 -0.89 -3.54 -14.79
CA ASP A 127 -2.31 -3.27 -14.61
C ASP A 127 -2.54 -1.93 -13.89
N VAL A 128 -1.68 -1.61 -12.91
CA VAL A 128 -1.84 -0.38 -12.09
C VAL A 128 -1.22 0.87 -12.71
N THR A 129 -0.37 0.75 -13.74
CA THR A 129 0.19 1.91 -14.47
C THR A 129 -0.60 2.29 -15.71
N SER A 130 -1.57 1.46 -16.13
CA SER A 130 -2.33 1.65 -17.37
C SER A 130 -3.66 2.39 -17.19
N GLY A 131 -4.01 2.78 -15.96
CA GLY A 131 -5.26 3.48 -15.61
C GLY A 131 -5.02 4.88 -15.07
#